data_AF-A0A7S3ICR3-F1
#
_entry.id   AF-A0A7S3ICR3-F1
#
_cell.length_a   1.000
_cell.length_b   1.000
_cell.length_c   1.000
_cell.angle_alpha   90.00
_cell.angle_beta   90.00
_cell.angle_gamma   90.00
#
_symmetry.space_group_name_H-M   'P 1'
#
loop_
_entity.id
_entity.type
_entity.pdbx_description
1 polymer ?
#
loop_
_entity_poly.entity_id
_entity_poly.type
_entity_poly.pdbx_seq_one_letter_code
_entity_poly.pdbx_strand_id
1 'polypeptide(L)'
;FPFEKKNTKKASNRNASAGEKSGSAMASAPAKEIVEVMTELVSRESKVEFVEKLKNLSNQNLTKMVERVKELRPSAILTLPDDQIQIKVDDLTKKEFDSVNELVDSMVLQELPTKKQKLE
;
A
#
# COMPACT_ATOMS: atom_id res chain seq x y z
N PHE A 1 0.50 -34.01 -36.02
CA PHE A 1 0.19 -35.29 -35.32
C PHE A 1 1.25 -36.30 -35.71
N PRO A 2 2.01 -36.82 -34.74
CA PRO A 2 1.58 -37.96 -33.90
C PRO A 2 1.80 -37.64 -32.40
N PHE A 3 0.81 -37.65 -31.50
CA PHE A 3 0.10 -38.78 -30.87
C PHE A 3 0.86 -40.12 -30.83
N GLU A 4 1.38 -40.49 -29.66
CA GLU A 4 1.18 -41.82 -29.04
C GLU A 4 1.66 -41.80 -27.57
N LYS A 5 0.71 -41.95 -26.64
CA LYS A 5 0.47 -43.14 -25.77
C LYS A 5 1.39 -43.17 -24.53
N LYS A 6 0.83 -42.76 -23.38
CA LYS A 6 0.26 -43.63 -22.33
C LYS A 6 1.31 -44.53 -21.67
N ASN A 7 1.61 -44.21 -20.41
CA ASN A 7 2.02 -45.25 -19.47
C ASN A 7 1.31 -45.09 -18.12
N THR A 8 0.38 -46.01 -17.89
CA THR A 8 -0.31 -46.29 -16.63
C THR A 8 0.33 -47.52 -15.99
N LYS A 9 0.65 -47.48 -14.69
CA LYS A 9 0.62 -48.60 -13.70
C LYS A 9 1.35 -48.12 -12.43
N LYS A 10 0.68 -47.94 -11.28
CA LYS A 10 0.04 -48.90 -10.35
C LYS A 10 1.07 -49.57 -9.42
N ALA A 11 0.70 -49.57 -8.13
CA ALA A 11 1.33 -50.19 -6.95
C ALA A 11 2.42 -49.32 -6.27
N SER A 12 2.53 -49.23 -4.95
CA SER A 12 1.92 -50.03 -3.90
C SER A 12 1.95 -49.26 -2.58
N ASN A 13 0.83 -49.34 -1.87
CA ASN A 13 0.60 -48.87 -0.52
C ASN A 13 1.44 -49.68 0.49
N ARG A 14 2.29 -49.01 1.27
CA ARG A 14 2.85 -49.50 2.54
C ARG A 14 3.00 -48.34 3.51
N ASN A 15 1.89 -47.93 4.12
CA ASN A 15 1.92 -47.15 5.35
C ASN A 15 2.13 -48.11 6.52
N ALA A 16 3.28 -47.99 7.17
CA ALA A 16 3.56 -48.52 8.49
C ALA A 16 4.41 -47.50 9.23
N SER A 17 3.80 -46.77 10.17
CA SER A 17 4.24 -46.81 11.56
C SER A 17 3.34 -45.91 12.39
N ALA A 18 2.87 -46.52 13.47
CA ALA A 18 2.15 -45.90 14.56
C ALA A 18 2.92 -44.73 15.16
N GLY A 19 2.15 -43.72 15.57
CA GLY A 19 2.60 -42.55 16.28
C GLY A 19 1.38 -41.88 16.90
N GLU A 20 0.72 -42.59 17.81
CA GLU A 20 -0.21 -41.98 18.75
C GLU A 20 0.55 -40.90 19.53
N LYS A 21 0.08 -39.66 19.47
CA LYS A 21 0.07 -38.79 20.65
C LYS A 21 -0.97 -37.68 20.48
N SER A 22 -1.95 -37.78 21.36
CA SER A 22 -2.94 -36.79 21.77
C SER A 22 -2.57 -35.34 21.46
N GLY A 23 -3.48 -34.67 20.77
CA GLY A 23 -3.46 -33.22 20.57
C GLY A 23 -4.85 -32.76 20.18
N SER A 24 -5.54 -32.17 21.14
CA SER A 24 -6.80 -31.42 21.09
C SER A 24 -7.32 -31.04 19.70
N ALA A 25 -8.61 -31.33 19.50
CA ALA A 25 -9.44 -30.65 18.52
C ALA A 25 -9.29 -29.12 18.65
N MET A 26 -9.07 -28.46 17.52
CA MET A 26 -9.75 -27.22 17.15
C MET A 26 -9.51 -26.96 15.67
N ALA A 27 -10.60 -27.06 14.90
CA ALA A 27 -10.67 -26.54 13.55
C ALA A 27 -10.44 -25.03 13.59
N SER A 28 -9.55 -24.51 12.75
CA SER A 28 -9.79 -23.27 12.01
C SER A 28 -8.64 -23.00 11.03
N ALA A 29 -9.05 -22.97 9.76
CA ALA A 29 -8.52 -22.18 8.66
C ALA A 29 -7.00 -22.22 8.35
N PRO A 30 -6.62 -22.42 7.07
CA PRO A 30 -5.27 -22.13 6.65
C PRO A 30 -5.08 -20.62 6.80
N ALA A 31 -4.27 -20.21 7.78
CA ALA A 31 -3.70 -18.87 7.80
C ALA A 31 -2.98 -18.72 6.46
N LYS A 32 -3.59 -17.93 5.58
CA LYS A 32 -2.95 -17.45 4.37
C LYS A 32 -1.65 -16.83 4.81
N GLU A 33 -0.56 -17.50 4.46
CA GLU A 33 0.77 -16.93 4.38
C GLU A 33 0.65 -15.70 3.47
N ILE A 34 0.35 -14.56 4.09
CA ILE A 34 0.51 -13.25 3.48
C ILE A 34 2.01 -13.09 3.37
N VAL A 35 2.50 -13.60 2.25
CA VAL A 35 3.85 -13.39 1.76
C VAL A 35 4.12 -11.90 1.91
N GLU A 36 4.97 -11.58 2.88
CA GLU A 36 5.55 -10.28 3.14
C GLU A 36 6.44 -9.93 1.95
N VAL A 37 5.82 -9.71 0.78
CA VAL A 37 6.42 -8.88 -0.24
C VAL A 37 6.17 -7.47 0.27
N MET A 38 7.07 -6.99 1.13
CA MET A 38 7.26 -5.56 1.38
C MET A 38 7.67 -4.92 0.05
N THR A 39 6.68 -4.74 -0.81
CA THR A 39 6.81 -4.10 -2.09
C THR A 39 7.21 -2.65 -1.81
N GLU A 40 8.29 -2.20 -2.44
CA GLU A 40 8.65 -0.78 -2.58
C GLU A 40 7.57 0.05 -3.33
N LEU A 41 6.40 -0.53 -3.54
CA LEU A 41 5.24 0.01 -4.20
C LEU A 41 4.25 0.48 -3.15
N VAL A 42 3.78 1.71 -3.32
CA VAL A 42 2.72 2.29 -2.49
C VAL A 42 1.40 1.59 -2.84
N SER A 43 0.75 1.00 -1.83
CA SER A 43 -0.54 0.35 -1.98
C SER A 43 -1.59 1.30 -2.52
N ARG A 44 -2.53 0.78 -3.33
CA ARG A 44 -3.63 1.58 -3.89
C ARG A 44 -4.43 2.30 -2.81
N GLU A 45 -4.68 1.63 -1.68
CA GLU A 45 -5.39 2.19 -0.53
C GLU A 45 -4.68 3.44 0.00
N SER A 46 -3.37 3.37 0.24
CA SER A 46 -2.59 4.53 0.69
C SER A 46 -2.58 5.68 -0.31
N LYS A 47 -2.56 5.39 -1.63
CA LYS A 47 -2.68 6.42 -2.66
C LYS A 47 -4.04 7.12 -2.61
N VAL A 48 -5.12 6.37 -2.36
CA VAL A 48 -6.48 6.93 -2.23
C VAL A 48 -6.58 7.81 -0.99
N GLU A 49 -6.12 7.33 0.16
CA GLU A 49 -6.12 8.10 1.41
C GLU A 49 -5.35 9.42 1.26
N PHE A 50 -4.20 9.38 0.57
CA PHE A 50 -3.42 10.57 0.27
C PHE A 50 -4.19 11.59 -0.56
N VAL A 51 -4.92 11.16 -1.59
CA VAL A 51 -5.79 12.04 -2.40
C VAL A 51 -6.93 12.61 -1.55
N GLU A 52 -7.52 11.83 -0.65
CA GLU A 52 -8.54 12.32 0.27
C GLU A 52 -8.01 13.39 1.22
N LYS A 53 -6.79 13.24 1.74
CA LYS A 53 -6.13 14.27 2.56
C LYS A 53 -5.89 15.55 1.76
N LEU A 54 -5.41 15.44 0.52
CA LEU A 54 -5.18 16.59 -0.35
C LEU A 54 -6.45 17.39 -0.62
N LYS A 55 -7.59 16.71 -0.81
CA LYS A 55 -8.89 17.39 -1.02
C LYS A 55 -9.34 18.22 0.18
N ASN A 56 -8.82 17.93 1.38
CA ASN A 56 -9.12 18.65 2.61
C ASN A 56 -8.09 19.73 2.95
N LEU A 57 -7.00 19.84 2.19
CA LEU A 57 -5.98 20.86 2.39
C LEU A 57 -6.36 22.19 1.75
N SER A 58 -5.98 23.28 2.41
CA SER A 58 -6.07 24.63 1.84
C SER A 58 -5.10 24.81 0.66
N ASN A 59 -5.44 25.73 -0.26
CA ASN A 59 -4.65 26.00 -1.48
C ASN A 59 -3.16 26.30 -1.19
N GLN A 60 -2.86 26.97 -0.07
CA GLN A 60 -1.47 27.22 0.33
C GLN A 60 -0.70 25.93 0.69
N ASN A 61 -1.38 24.98 1.34
CA ASN A 61 -0.80 23.69 1.70
C ASN A 61 -0.64 22.80 0.46
N LEU A 62 -1.59 22.87 -0.49
CA LEU A 62 -1.48 22.21 -1.79
C LEU A 62 -0.25 22.71 -2.56
N THR A 63 0.00 24.02 -2.62
CA THR A 63 1.19 24.57 -3.26
C THR A 63 2.47 24.04 -2.63
N LYS A 64 2.57 24.05 -1.29
CA LYS A 64 3.74 23.51 -0.56
C LYS A 64 3.97 22.02 -0.83
N MET A 65 2.91 21.24 -0.91
CA MET A 65 2.99 19.81 -1.24
C MET A 65 3.49 19.61 -2.67
N VAL A 66 2.97 20.38 -3.63
CA VAL A 66 3.43 20.32 -5.03
C VAL A 66 4.91 20.69 -5.14
N GLU A 67 5.34 21.75 -4.44
CA GLU A 67 6.75 22.13 -4.36
C GLU A 67 7.60 21.00 -3.78
N ARG A 68 7.14 20.35 -2.69
CA ARG A 68 7.84 19.22 -2.11
C ARG A 68 7.99 18.04 -3.08
N VAL A 69 6.93 17.69 -3.79
CA VAL A 69 6.97 16.65 -4.83
C VAL A 69 7.90 17.07 -5.97
N LYS A 70 7.98 18.36 -6.30
CA LYS A 70 8.84 18.90 -7.37
C LYS A 70 10.32 18.81 -7.00
N GLU A 71 10.67 19.03 -5.74
CA GLU A 71 12.03 18.88 -5.23
C GLU A 71 12.49 17.42 -5.23
N LEU A 72 11.58 16.52 -4.83
CA LEU A 72 11.84 15.09 -4.70
C LEU A 72 11.89 14.39 -6.07
N ARG A 73 10.85 14.60 -6.88
CA ARG A 73 10.66 13.91 -8.15
C ARG A 73 9.96 14.82 -9.17
N PRO A 74 10.70 15.75 -9.82
CA PRO A 74 10.11 16.67 -10.80
C PRO A 74 9.56 15.93 -12.02
N SER A 75 10.07 14.74 -12.35
CA SER A 75 9.56 13.89 -13.44
C SER A 75 8.14 13.38 -13.21
N ALA A 76 7.71 13.30 -11.95
CA ALA A 76 6.38 12.87 -11.58
C ALA A 76 5.32 13.98 -11.71
N ILE A 77 5.76 15.24 -11.89
CA ILE A 77 4.87 16.40 -12.03
C ILE A 77 4.74 16.77 -13.50
N LEU A 78 3.50 16.88 -13.94
CA LEU A 78 3.12 17.41 -15.25
C LEU A 78 2.29 18.66 -15.04
N THR A 79 2.82 19.78 -15.51
CA THR A 79 2.05 21.02 -15.61
C THR A 79 1.20 20.94 -16.88
N LEU A 80 -0.11 20.95 -16.70
CA LEU A 80 -1.08 20.95 -17.78
C LEU A 80 -1.48 22.40 -18.12
N PRO A 81 -1.99 22.66 -19.34
CA PRO A 81 -2.66 23.92 -19.62
C PRO A 81 -3.87 24.10 -18.69
N ASP A 82 -4.26 25.35 -18.42
CA ASP A 82 -5.37 25.73 -17.50
C ASP A 82 -5.01 25.78 -16.00
N ASP A 83 -3.75 26.05 -15.66
CA ASP A 83 -3.27 26.12 -14.25
C ASP A 83 -3.42 24.79 -13.47
N GLN A 84 -3.59 23.69 -14.20
CA GLN A 84 -3.77 22.36 -13.62
C GLN A 84 -2.41 21.66 -13.46
N ILE A 85 -2.24 20.97 -12.32
CA ILE A 85 -1.04 20.21 -11.99
C ILE A 85 -1.42 18.74 -11.83
N GLN A 86 -0.81 17.87 -12.63
CA GLN A 86 -0.99 16.44 -12.55
C GLN A 86 0.24 15.80 -11.87
N ILE A 87 0.00 15.10 -10.76
CA ILE A 87 1.04 14.36 -10.04
C ILE A 87 0.85 12.86 -10.29
N LYS A 88 1.85 12.22 -10.89
CA LYS A 88 1.89 10.77 -11.07
C LYS A 88 2.38 10.08 -9.81
N VAL A 89 1.45 9.73 -8.94
CA VAL A 89 1.74 9.04 -7.67
C VAL A 89 2.40 7.66 -7.89
N ASP A 90 2.23 7.05 -9.06
CA ASP A 90 2.93 5.82 -9.45
C ASP A 90 4.43 6.01 -9.78
N ASP A 91 4.85 7.23 -10.14
CA ASP A 91 6.27 7.52 -10.41
C ASP A 91 7.05 7.82 -9.12
N LEU A 92 6.34 7.98 -7.99
CA LEU A 92 6.93 8.18 -6.68
C LEU A 92 7.33 6.84 -6.07
N THR A 93 8.58 6.73 -5.66
CA THR A 93 9.07 5.62 -4.84
C THR A 93 8.38 5.67 -3.47
N LYS A 94 8.22 4.52 -2.80
CA LYS A 94 7.63 4.45 -1.45
C LYS A 94 8.25 5.46 -0.47
N LYS A 95 9.57 5.66 -0.48
CA LYS A 95 10.26 6.66 0.37
C LYS A 95 9.81 8.11 0.10
N GLU A 96 9.70 8.47 -1.16
CA GLU A 96 9.29 9.82 -1.58
C GLU A 96 7.82 10.04 -1.23
N PHE A 97 6.99 9.05 -1.51
CA PHE A 97 5.57 9.08 -1.15
C PHE A 97 5.37 9.21 0.36
N ASP A 98 6.08 8.42 1.18
CA ASP A 98 6.01 8.48 2.63
C ASP A 98 6.39 9.88 3.14
N SER A 99 7.47 10.45 2.60
CA SER A 99 7.94 11.81 2.95
C SER A 99 6.90 12.89 2.64
N VAL A 100 6.22 12.79 1.49
CA VAL A 100 5.16 13.74 1.12
C VAL A 100 3.89 13.49 1.92
N ASN A 101 3.56 12.23 2.20
CA ASN A 101 2.39 11.85 2.97
C ASN A 101 2.51 12.28 4.44
N GLU A 102 3.68 12.14 5.07
CA GLU A 102 3.94 12.69 6.41
C GLU A 102 3.79 14.21 6.44
N LEU A 103 4.27 14.91 5.42
CA LEU A 103 4.12 16.36 5.31
C LEU A 103 2.63 16.74 5.23
N VAL A 104 1.87 16.05 4.39
CA VAL A 104 0.42 16.26 4.24
C VAL A 104 -0.31 15.94 5.55
N ASP A 105 0.05 14.88 6.25
CA ASP A 105 -0.53 14.52 7.55
C ASP A 105 -0.29 15.63 8.60
N SER A 106 0.93 16.15 8.66
CA SER A 106 1.29 17.28 9.52
C SER A 106 0.47 18.54 9.21
N MET A 107 0.26 18.84 7.92
CA MET A 107 -0.57 19.97 7.49
C MET A 107 -2.04 19.79 7.87
N VAL A 108 -2.61 18.59 7.66
CA VAL A 108 -3.99 18.27 8.04
C VAL A 108 -4.17 18.38 9.56
N LEU A 109 -3.22 17.88 10.35
CA LEU A 109 -3.24 17.97 11.81
C LEU A 109 -3.12 19.43 12.31
N GLN A 110 -2.36 20.27 11.62
CA GLN A 110 -2.28 21.70 11.94
C GLN A 110 -3.52 22.50 11.54
N GLU A 111 -4.25 22.09 10.49
CA GLU A 111 -5.53 22.70 10.11
C GLU A 111 -6.69 22.29 11.03
N LEU A 112 -6.54 21.23 11.84
CA LEU A 112 -7.51 20.95 12.89
C LEU A 112 -7.54 22.12 13.88
N PRO A 113 -8.72 22.67 14.21
CA PRO A 113 -8.81 23.76 15.17
C PRO A 113 -8.32 23.25 16.52
N THR A 114 -7.08 23.60 16.89
CA THR A 114 -6.69 23.54 18.29
C THR A 114 -7.61 24.50 19.02
N LYS A 115 -8.66 23.96 19.65
CA LYS A 115 -9.42 24.62 20.71
C LYS A 115 -8.43 24.99 21.80
N LYS A 116 -7.73 26.12 21.65
CA LYS A 116 -7.12 26.80 22.79
C LYS A 116 -8.30 27.36 23.59
N GLN A 117 -8.59 26.66 24.68
CA GLN A 117 -9.51 27.07 25.73
C GLN A 117 -9.31 28.54 26.04
N LYS A 118 -10.41 29.28 26.06
CA LYS A 118 -10.54 30.48 26.89
C LYS A 118 -10.28 30.02 28.33
N LEU A 119 -9.27 30.57 28.98
CA LEU A 119 -9.33 30.75 30.42
C LEU A 119 -8.82 32.15 30.75
N GLU A 120 -9.68 32.80 31.53
CA GLU A 120 -9.75 34.16 32.05
C GLU A 120 -8.48 34.69 32.71
#